data_AF-A0A4U7E9R7-F1
#
_entry.id   AF-A0A4U7E9R7-F1
#
_cell.length_a   1.000
_cell.length_b   1.000
_cell.length_c   1.000
_cell.angle_alpha   90.00
_cell.angle_beta   90.00
_cell.angle_gamma   90.00
#
_symmetry.space_group_name_H-M   'P 1'
#
loop_
_entity.id
_entity.type
_entity.pdbx_description
1 polymer ?
#
loop_
_entity_poly.entity_id
_entity_poly.type
_entity_poly.pdbx_seq_one_letter_code
_entity_poly.pdbx_strand_id
1 'polypeptide(L)'
;MSATANPSTNASANDDRSKEERLKQYLLDRAQDGEMYFKGKFISDDVDLSPKEIGALMVKLRDSATELTVEKWSYTGATTWRVEPA
;
A
#
# COMPACT_ATOMS: atom_id res chain seq x y z
N MET A 1 -23.84 -33.78 14.48
CA MET A 1 -23.26 -32.44 14.71
C MET A 1 -22.41 -32.12 13.50
N SER A 2 -22.83 -31.18 12.65
CA SER A 2 -22.11 -30.85 11.42
C SER A 2 -21.50 -29.46 11.57
N ALA A 3 -20.17 -29.40 11.62
CA ALA A 3 -19.42 -28.15 11.69
C ALA A 3 -19.40 -27.50 10.31
N THR A 4 -20.15 -26.42 10.15
CA THR A 4 -20.11 -25.57 8.95
C THR A 4 -18.80 -24.80 8.96
N ALA A 5 -17.84 -25.19 8.11
CA ALA A 5 -16.64 -24.39 7.87
C ALA A 5 -17.03 -23.18 7.01
N ASN A 6 -17.03 -22.00 7.63
CA ASN A 6 -17.30 -20.72 6.96
C ASN A 6 -16.06 -20.35 6.11
N PRO A 7 -16.14 -20.26 4.77
CA PRO A 7 -14.97 -19.93 3.93
C PRO A 7 -14.66 -18.42 3.87
N SER A 8 -15.38 -17.59 4.63
CA SER A 8 -15.37 -16.12 4.46
C SER A 8 -14.06 -15.42 4.85
N THR A 9 -13.10 -16.09 5.48
CA THR A 9 -11.86 -15.46 5.96
C THR A 9 -10.73 -15.47 4.92
N ASN A 10 -10.74 -16.40 3.96
CA ASN A 10 -9.60 -16.59 3.05
C ASN A 10 -9.64 -15.68 1.81
N ALA A 11 -10.84 -15.21 1.41
CA ALA A 11 -10.99 -14.29 0.29
C ALA A 11 -10.39 -12.91 0.64
N SER A 12 -10.80 -12.34 1.78
CA SER A 12 -10.33 -11.01 2.20
C SER A 12 -8.82 -10.90 2.34
N ALA A 13 -8.17 -11.92 2.92
CA ALA A 13 -6.71 -11.93 3.07
C ALA A 13 -5.97 -11.98 1.73
N ASN A 14 -6.56 -12.61 0.71
CA ASN A 14 -5.99 -12.69 -0.63
C ASN A 14 -6.20 -11.38 -1.41
N ASP A 15 -7.35 -10.74 -1.22
CA ASP A 15 -7.61 -9.38 -1.70
C ASP A 15 -6.63 -8.38 -1.10
N ASP A 16 -6.40 -8.40 0.21
CA ASP A 16 -5.45 -7.50 0.88
C ASP A 16 -4.01 -7.65 0.34
N ARG A 17 -3.55 -8.88 0.12
CA ARG A 17 -2.24 -9.14 -0.51
C ARG A 17 -2.19 -8.66 -1.96
N SER A 18 -3.26 -8.86 -2.72
CA SER A 18 -3.33 -8.41 -4.12
C SER A 18 -3.29 -6.88 -4.22
N LYS A 19 -3.95 -6.18 -3.29
CA LYS A 19 -3.95 -4.71 -3.18
C LYS A 19 -2.58 -4.18 -2.74
N GLU A 20 -1.95 -4.83 -1.78
CA GLU A 20 -0.60 -4.50 -1.32
C GLU A 20 0.41 -4.60 -2.45
N GLU A 21 0.44 -5.73 -3.17
CA GLU A 21 1.34 -5.95 -4.30
C GLU A 21 1.09 -4.95 -5.42
N ARG A 22 -0.18 -4.64 -5.72
CA ARG A 22 -0.55 -3.61 -6.72
C ARG A 22 -0.02 -2.23 -6.32
N LEU A 23 -0.18 -1.84 -5.06
CA LEU A 23 0.36 -0.57 -4.55
C LEU A 23 1.89 -0.59 -4.60
N LYS A 24 2.53 -1.66 -4.15
CA LYS A 24 3.99 -1.81 -4.13
C LYS A 24 4.59 -1.68 -5.53
N GLN A 25 4.04 -2.41 -6.51
CA GLN A 25 4.48 -2.35 -7.90
C GLN A 25 4.33 -0.92 -8.46
N TYR A 26 3.20 -0.25 -8.18
CA TYR A 26 2.99 1.14 -8.58
C TYR A 26 4.04 2.09 -7.98
N LEU A 27 4.35 1.95 -6.69
CA LEU A 27 5.34 2.77 -6.01
C LEU A 27 6.74 2.52 -6.54
N LEU A 28 7.09 1.25 -6.76
CA LEU A 28 8.39 0.84 -7.28
C LEU A 28 8.59 1.38 -8.70
N ASP A 29 7.62 1.19 -9.60
CA ASP A 29 7.64 1.72 -10.96
C ASP A 29 7.86 3.23 -10.98
N ARG A 30 7.09 3.97 -10.16
CA ARG A 30 7.21 5.42 -10.08
C ARG A 30 8.52 5.89 -9.43
N ALA A 31 9.05 5.14 -8.47
CA ALA A 31 10.29 5.45 -7.75
C ALA A 31 11.56 4.87 -8.42
N GLN A 32 11.46 4.25 -9.60
CA GLN A 32 12.63 3.73 -10.33
C GLN A 32 13.62 4.85 -10.70
N ASP A 33 13.13 6.05 -11.01
CA ASP A 33 13.96 7.22 -11.35
C ASP A 33 14.49 7.97 -10.12
N GLY A 34 14.16 7.53 -8.89
CA GLY A 34 14.65 8.12 -7.64
C GLY A 34 13.58 8.29 -6.57
N GLU A 35 13.88 9.13 -5.57
CA GLU A 35 12.94 9.39 -4.48
C GLU A 35 11.68 10.10 -4.96
N MET A 36 10.52 9.57 -4.57
CA MET A 36 9.21 10.05 -5.00
C MET A 36 8.30 10.26 -3.81
N TYR A 37 7.37 11.21 -3.94
CA TYR A 37 6.43 11.57 -2.89
C TYR A 37 5.00 11.25 -3.32
N PHE A 38 4.38 10.31 -2.61
CA PHE A 38 3.02 9.86 -2.86
C PHE A 38 2.09 10.35 -1.79
N LYS A 39 0.89 10.74 -2.17
CA LYS A 39 -0.14 11.13 -1.22
C LYS A 39 -1.40 10.35 -1.56
N GLY A 40 -1.94 9.65 -0.56
CA GLY A 40 -2.93 8.60 -0.78
C GLY A 40 -4.17 9.05 -1.56
N LYS A 41 -4.58 10.32 -1.43
CA LYS A 41 -5.71 10.89 -2.20
C LYS A 41 -5.45 11.13 -3.69
N PHE A 42 -4.18 11.17 -4.10
CA PHE A 42 -3.80 11.41 -5.49
C PHE A 42 -3.57 10.12 -6.25
N ILE A 43 -3.06 9.09 -5.58
CA ILE A 43 -2.82 7.78 -6.21
C ILE A 43 -4.01 6.82 -6.08
N SER A 44 -5.02 7.17 -5.28
CA SER A 44 -6.22 6.33 -5.08
C SER A 44 -6.91 5.92 -6.37
N ASP A 45 -6.91 6.81 -7.36
CA ASP A 45 -7.51 6.55 -8.67
C ASP A 45 -6.62 5.62 -9.52
N ASP A 46 -5.30 5.84 -9.54
CA ASP A 46 -4.34 5.01 -10.27
C ASP A 46 -4.30 3.54 -9.78
N VAL A 47 -4.29 3.35 -8.45
CA VAL A 47 -4.22 2.00 -7.85
C VAL A 47 -5.60 1.39 -7.57
N ASP A 48 -6.68 2.12 -7.84
CA ASP A 48 -8.06 1.71 -7.54
C ASP A 48 -8.25 1.32 -6.06
N LEU A 49 -7.65 2.12 -5.16
CA LEU A 49 -7.68 1.91 -3.71
C LEU A 49 -8.16 3.17 -3.01
N SER A 50 -8.89 3.01 -1.91
CA SER A 50 -9.27 4.19 -1.13
C SER A 50 -8.04 4.84 -0.45
N PRO A 51 -8.04 6.16 -0.21
CA PRO A 51 -6.95 6.83 0.49
C PRO A 51 -6.67 6.26 1.89
N LYS A 52 -7.69 5.66 2.51
CA LYS A 52 -7.58 4.97 3.81
C LYS A 52 -6.84 3.64 3.67
N GLU A 53 -7.22 2.82 2.69
CA GLU A 53 -6.53 1.55 2.41
C GLU A 53 -5.08 1.78 2.05
N ILE A 54 -4.79 2.76 1.19
CA ILE A 54 -3.42 3.15 0.86
C ILE A 54 -2.64 3.53 2.11
N GLY A 55 -3.22 4.32 3.01
CA GLY A 55 -2.57 4.69 4.26
C GLY A 55 -2.21 3.47 5.12
N ALA A 56 -3.11 2.48 5.22
CA ALA A 56 -2.86 1.25 5.95
C ALA A 56 -1.79 0.38 5.27
N LEU A 57 -1.86 0.23 3.95
CA LEU A 57 -0.91 -0.53 3.16
C LEU A 57 0.49 0.10 3.16
N MET A 58 0.59 1.44 3.11
CA MET A 58 1.87 2.15 3.22
C MET A 58 2.58 1.89 4.54
N VAL A 59 1.84 1.85 5.66
CA VAL A 59 2.41 1.50 6.98
C VAL A 59 2.96 0.07 6.97
N LYS A 60 2.24 -0.84 6.31
CA LYS A 60 2.65 -2.25 6.21
C LYS A 60 3.85 -2.41 5.26
N LEU A 61 3.83 -1.75 4.11
CA LEU A 61 4.94 -1.73 3.15
C LEU A 61 6.20 -1.13 3.77
N ARG A 62 6.10 -0.08 4.58
CA ARG A 62 7.25 0.42 5.34
C ARG A 62 7.93 -0.66 6.18
N ASP A 63 7.15 -1.53 6.81
CA ASP A 63 7.67 -2.55 7.75
C ASP A 63 8.09 -3.84 7.02
N SER A 64 7.41 -4.17 5.91
CA SER A 64 7.54 -5.46 5.22
C SER A 64 8.29 -5.38 3.88
N ALA A 65 8.36 -4.22 3.23
CA ALA A 65 9.01 -4.08 1.94
C ALA A 65 10.52 -3.93 2.11
N THR A 66 11.27 -4.82 1.46
CA THR A 66 12.74 -4.77 1.40
C THR A 66 13.26 -4.19 0.08
N GLU A 67 12.40 -4.05 -0.93
CA GLU A 67 12.77 -3.56 -2.27
C GLU A 67 12.62 -2.03 -2.41
N LEU A 68 11.91 -1.40 -1.49
CA LEU A 68 11.68 0.04 -1.47
C LEU A 68 11.54 0.52 -0.01
N THR A 69 12.06 1.69 0.29
CA THR A 69 11.95 2.33 1.60
C THR A 69 10.77 3.28 1.60
N VAL A 70 9.78 3.05 2.47
CA VAL A 70 8.60 3.92 2.63
C VAL A 70 8.70 4.71 3.91
N GLU A 71 8.81 6.03 3.82
CA GLU A 71 8.85 6.92 4.98
C GLU A 71 7.62 7.83 5.04
N LYS A 72 7.09 8.04 6.25
CA LYS A 72 5.97 8.96 6.48
C LYS A 72 6.49 10.39 6.49
N TRP A 73 6.17 11.16 5.46
CA TRP A 73 6.52 12.57 5.32
C TRP A 73 5.30 13.48 5.55
N SER A 74 5.40 14.50 6.39
CA SER A 74 4.28 15.40 6.69
C SER A 74 4.76 16.85 6.71
N TYR A 75 4.37 17.65 5.71
CA TYR A 75 4.73 19.07 5.64
C TYR A 75 3.52 19.99 5.90
N THR A 76 2.34 19.69 5.35
CA THR A 76 1.12 20.51 5.50
C THR A 76 -0.16 19.67 5.53
N GLY A 77 -0.64 19.33 6.73
CA GLY A 77 -2.00 18.83 7.02
C GLY A 77 -2.42 17.48 6.41
N ALA A 78 -1.67 16.91 5.47
CA ALA A 78 -1.99 15.66 4.81
C ALA A 78 -0.77 14.73 4.73
N THR A 79 -1.00 13.44 4.99
CA THR A 79 0.05 12.43 5.01
C THR A 79 0.61 12.21 3.61
N THR A 80 1.89 12.53 3.47
CA THR A 80 2.69 12.21 2.28
C THR A 80 3.59 11.04 2.64
N TRP A 81 3.90 10.21 1.67
CA TRP A 81 4.76 9.06 1.81
C TRP A 81 5.92 9.27 0.86
N ARG A 82 7.12 9.40 1.42
CA ARG A 82 8.35 9.39 0.65
C ARG A 82 8.68 7.94 0.37
N VAL A 83 8.89 7.60 -0.89
CA VAL A 83 9.28 6.26 -1.31
C VAL A 83 10.55 6.38 -2.13
N GLU A 84 11.54 5.60 -1.78
CA GLU A 84 12.80 5.50 -2.50
C GLU A 84 13.11 4.03 -2.79
N PRO A 85 13.74 3.73 -3.94
CA PRO A 85 14.23 2.39 -4.21
C PRO A 85 15.30 2.01 -3.17
N ALA A 86 15.32 0.74 -2.75
CA ALA A 86 16.32 0.24 -1.79
C ALA A 86 17.71 0.08 -2.41
#